data_AF-A0A2M7TLA2-F1
#
_entry.id   AF-A0A2M7TLA2-F1
#
_cell.length_a   1.000
_cell.length_b   1.000
_cell.length_c   1.000
_cell.angle_alpha   90.00
_cell.angle_beta   90.00
_cell.angle_gamma   90.00
#
_symmetry.space_group_name_H-M   'P 1'
#
loop_
_entity.id
_entity.type
_entity.pdbx_description
1 polymer ?
#
loop_
_entity_poly.entity_id
_entity_poly.type
_entity_poly.pdbx_seq_one_letter_code
_entity_poly.pdbx_strand_id
1 'polypeptide(L)'
;MDSTFSIDDVPKLLGFVETEELIALRLLWIEVMAARVDGDSRALATQYHTACQVLVESLEGSEVRKTAGMGLNLQMALARRDGGRMEDYREDLIDAQVDAAQSGFDDVEVIIRDEIRRLNEILKK
;
A
#
# COMPACT_ATOMS: atom_id res chain seq x y z
N MET A 1 11.90 -5.46 -23.56
CA MET A 1 12.31 -5.71 -22.17
C MET A 1 11.02 -5.75 -21.38
N ASP A 2 10.53 -6.96 -21.07
CA ASP A 2 9.40 -7.13 -20.15
C ASP A 2 9.94 -6.99 -18.73
N SER A 3 10.06 -5.75 -18.25
CA SER A 3 10.16 -5.49 -16.81
C SER A 3 8.79 -4.98 -16.34
N THR A 4 7.78 -5.85 -16.38
CA THR A 4 6.53 -5.61 -15.68
C THR A 4 6.83 -5.74 -14.19
N PHE A 5 7.23 -4.63 -13.57
CA PHE A 5 7.36 -4.55 -12.11
C PHE A 5 6.06 -5.00 -11.46
N SER A 6 6.15 -5.85 -10.43
CA SER A 6 4.96 -6.24 -9.65
C SER A 6 4.51 -5.04 -8.82
N ILE A 7 3.20 -4.95 -8.56
CA ILE A 7 2.65 -4.00 -7.58
C ILE A 7 3.31 -4.15 -6.20
N ASP A 8 3.81 -5.34 -5.88
CA ASP A 8 4.51 -5.66 -4.62
C ASP A 8 5.83 -4.92 -4.45
N ASP A 9 6.51 -4.60 -5.55
CA ASP A 9 7.82 -3.95 -5.52
C ASP A 9 7.71 -2.43 -5.44
N VAL A 10 6.55 -1.87 -5.79
CA VAL A 10 6.34 -0.43 -5.97
C VAL A 10 6.60 0.38 -4.70
N PRO A 11 6.13 0.00 -3.48
CA PRO A 11 6.44 0.76 -2.27
C PRO A 11 7.94 1.01 -2.08
N LYS A 12 8.75 -0.03 -2.29
CA LYS A 12 10.21 0.05 -2.18
C LYS A 12 10.82 0.92 -3.28
N LEU A 13 10.34 0.81 -4.52
CA LEU A 13 10.78 1.67 -5.63
C LEU A 13 10.48 3.15 -5.36
N LEU A 14 9.40 3.42 -4.63
CA LEU A 14 9.01 4.75 -4.18
C LEU A 14 9.75 5.22 -2.91
N GLY A 15 10.76 4.46 -2.45
CA GLY A 15 11.56 4.83 -1.29
C GLY A 15 10.87 4.58 0.05
N PHE A 16 9.72 3.90 0.08
CA PHE A 16 9.11 3.44 1.31
C PHE A 16 9.73 2.10 1.72
N VAL A 17 10.59 2.12 2.72
CA VAL A 17 11.27 0.94 3.27
C VAL A 17 10.95 0.82 4.75
N GLU A 18 10.23 -0.22 5.11
CA GLU A 18 9.85 -0.49 6.50
C GLU A 18 11.07 -0.85 7.37
N THR A 19 11.02 -0.49 8.66
CA THR A 19 11.91 -1.06 9.67
C THR A 19 11.41 -2.45 10.11
N GLU A 20 12.23 -3.19 10.85
CA GLU A 20 11.83 -4.51 11.37
C GLU A 20 10.58 -4.43 12.27
N GLU A 21 10.48 -3.37 13.07
CA GLU A 21 9.32 -3.14 13.96
C GLU A 21 8.05 -2.85 13.16
N LEU A 22 8.15 -2.08 12.08
CA LEU A 22 7.01 -1.80 11.20
C LEU A 22 6.55 -3.06 10.47
N ILE A 23 7.49 -3.88 9.99
CA ILE A 23 7.18 -5.18 9.37
C ILE A 23 6.44 -6.07 10.37
N ALA A 24 6.92 -6.17 11.62
CA ALA A 24 6.27 -6.97 12.65
C ALA A 24 4.84 -6.49 12.94
N LEU A 25 4.65 -5.16 13.01
CA LEU A 25 3.33 -4.56 13.22
C LEU A 25 2.38 -4.80 12.03
N ARG A 26 2.87 -4.71 10.80
CA ARG A 26 2.11 -5.03 9.59
C ARG A 26 1.68 -6.49 9.56
N LEU A 27 2.59 -7.41 9.89
CA LEU A 27 2.28 -8.84 9.93
C LEU A 27 1.22 -9.16 10.98
N LEU A 28 1.31 -8.57 12.18
CA LEU A 28 0.27 -8.68 13.20
C LEU A 28 -1.08 -8.15 12.70
N TRP A 29 -1.08 -7.00 12.01
CA TRP A 29 -2.29 -6.44 11.41
C TRP A 29 -2.91 -7.38 10.37
N ILE A 30 -2.10 -7.95 9.48
CA ILE A 30 -2.51 -8.93 8.48
C ILE A 30 -3.14 -10.16 9.14
N GLU A 31 -2.50 -10.71 10.18
CA GLU A 31 -3.02 -11.86 10.92
C GLU A 31 -4.39 -11.57 11.57
N VAL A 32 -4.55 -10.40 12.20
CA VAL A 32 -5.81 -9.98 12.82
C VAL A 32 -6.91 -9.75 11.77
N MET A 33 -6.57 -9.16 10.62
CA MET A 33 -7.50 -9.02 9.49
C MET A 33 -7.99 -10.37 8.98
N ALA A 34 -7.07 -11.32 8.78
CA ALA A 34 -7.38 -12.66 8.30
C ALA A 34 -8.23 -13.46 9.30
N ALA A 35 -8.01 -13.25 10.60
CA ALA A 35 -8.82 -13.82 11.68
C ALA A 35 -10.22 -13.19 11.82
N ARG A 36 -10.52 -12.12 11.07
CA ARG A 36 -11.80 -11.38 11.10
C ARG A 36 -12.15 -10.79 12.47
N VAL A 37 -11.15 -10.34 13.22
CA VAL A 37 -11.32 -9.63 14.49
C VAL A 37 -11.32 -8.12 14.22
N ASP A 38 -12.47 -7.58 13.81
CA ASP A 38 -12.57 -6.24 13.19
C ASP A 38 -12.17 -5.09 14.14
N GLY A 39 -12.45 -5.21 15.44
CA GLY A 39 -12.10 -4.18 16.44
C GLY A 39 -10.59 -3.97 16.59
N ASP A 40 -9.84 -5.07 16.66
CA ASP A 40 -8.39 -5.05 16.83
C ASP A 40 -7.69 -4.67 15.51
N SER A 41 -8.27 -5.04 14.36
CA SER A 41 -7.75 -4.70 13.04
C SER A 41 -7.66 -3.19 12.81
N ARG A 42 -8.70 -2.43 13.16
CA ARG A 42 -8.70 -0.96 12.95
C ARG A 42 -7.68 -0.24 13.84
N ALA A 43 -7.52 -0.70 15.08
CA ALA A 43 -6.54 -0.15 16.01
C ALA A 43 -5.11 -0.37 15.48
N LEU A 44 -4.81 -1.58 15.02
CA LEU A 44 -3.53 -1.93 14.42
C LEU A 44 -3.26 -1.18 13.12
N ALA A 45 -4.26 -1.03 12.24
CA ALA A 45 -4.15 -0.24 11.02
C ALA A 45 -3.74 1.22 11.33
N THR A 46 -4.38 1.82 12.33
CA THR A 46 -4.07 3.20 12.77
C THR A 46 -2.66 3.27 13.32
N GLN A 47 -2.29 2.35 14.21
CA GLN A 47 -0.97 2.33 14.83
C GLN A 47 0.14 2.16 13.79
N TYR A 48 -0.05 1.24 12.84
CA TYR A 48 0.87 0.99 11.75
C TYR A 48 1.02 2.22 10.86
N HIS A 49 -0.10 2.77 10.38
CA HIS A 49 -0.09 3.97 9.54
C HIS A 49 0.59 5.16 10.22
N THR A 50 0.27 5.45 11.48
CA THR A 50 0.92 6.56 12.21
C THR A 50 2.42 6.34 12.37
N ALA A 51 2.87 5.12 12.67
CA ALA A 51 4.29 4.82 12.79
C ALA A 51 5.02 4.96 11.43
N CYS A 52 4.39 4.53 10.35
CA CYS A 52 4.91 4.72 8.99
C CYS A 52 4.92 6.20 8.57
N GLN A 53 3.91 6.99 8.94
CA GLN A 53 3.89 8.43 8.67
C GLN A 53 5.06 9.13 9.36
N VAL A 54 5.35 8.79 10.62
CA VAL A 54 6.53 9.33 11.33
C VAL A 54 7.82 8.97 10.57
N LEU A 55 7.93 7.73 10.06
CA LEU A 55 9.08 7.33 9.24
C LEU A 55 9.17 8.19 7.96
N VAL A 56 8.09 8.34 7.21
CA VAL A 56 8.05 9.15 5.98
C VAL A 56 8.39 10.61 6.28
N GLU A 57 7.83 11.19 7.34
CA GLU A 57 8.08 12.57 7.76
C GLU A 57 9.53 12.81 8.18
N SER A 58 10.22 11.78 8.67
CA SER A 58 11.64 11.86 9.02
C SER A 58 12.58 11.97 7.82
N LEU A 59 12.11 11.69 6.60
CA LEU A 59 12.94 11.74 5.39
C LEU A 59 13.24 13.19 4.97
N GLU A 60 14.49 13.42 4.55
CA GLU A 60 14.95 14.72 4.08
C GLU A 60 14.50 14.99 2.64
N GLY A 61 13.90 16.17 2.41
CA GLY A 61 13.42 16.61 1.10
C GLY A 61 11.91 16.41 0.90
N SER A 62 11.22 17.45 0.43
CA SER A 62 9.77 17.42 0.21
C SER A 62 9.36 16.37 -0.83
N GLU A 63 10.11 16.26 -1.93
CA GLU A 63 9.82 15.28 -2.98
C GLU A 63 10.04 13.85 -2.49
N VAL A 64 11.11 13.59 -1.73
CA VAL A 64 11.38 12.26 -1.13
C VAL A 64 10.22 11.83 -0.23
N ARG A 65 9.73 12.74 0.62
CA ARG A 65 8.56 12.46 1.48
C ARG A 65 7.29 12.20 0.67
N LYS A 66 7.05 12.99 -0.39
CA LYS A 66 5.90 12.81 -1.27
C LYS A 66 5.94 11.43 -1.94
N THR A 67 7.09 11.04 -2.50
CA THR A 67 7.27 9.74 -3.15
C THR A 67 7.11 8.59 -2.14
N ALA A 68 7.75 8.68 -0.98
CA ALA A 68 7.62 7.65 0.06
C ALA A 68 6.19 7.59 0.65
N GLY A 69 5.47 8.70 0.69
CA GLY A 69 4.05 8.75 1.07
C GLY A 69 3.16 7.96 0.11
N MET A 70 3.40 8.05 -1.20
CA MET A 70 2.73 7.18 -2.18
C MET A 70 3.08 5.70 -1.94
N GLY A 71 4.35 5.41 -1.62
CA GLY A 71 4.79 4.07 -1.26
C GLY A 71 4.07 3.50 -0.03
N LEU A 72 3.86 4.32 1.00
CA LEU A 72 3.07 3.97 2.18
C LEU A 72 1.61 3.64 1.82
N ASN A 73 0.95 4.47 1.00
CA ASN A 73 -0.43 4.23 0.57
C ASN A 73 -0.57 2.85 -0.10
N LEU A 74 0.38 2.52 -0.98
CA LEU A 74 0.41 1.20 -1.61
C LEU A 74 0.72 0.07 -0.63
N GLN A 75 1.62 0.28 0.34
CA GLN A 75 1.90 -0.73 1.35
C GLN A 75 0.67 -1.05 2.22
N MET A 76 -0.15 -0.04 2.54
CA MET A 76 -1.42 -0.22 3.24
C MET A 76 -2.38 -1.08 2.41
N ALA A 77 -2.52 -0.78 1.12
CA ALA A 77 -3.35 -1.54 0.20
C ALA A 77 -2.90 -3.02 0.13
N LEU A 78 -1.59 -3.26 -0.03
CA LEU A 78 -1.01 -4.61 -0.07
C LEU A 78 -1.23 -5.37 1.24
N ALA A 79 -1.14 -4.71 2.40
CA ALA A 79 -1.46 -5.35 3.68
C ALA A 79 -2.93 -5.78 3.74
N ARG A 80 -3.88 -4.98 3.23
CA ARG A 80 -5.29 -5.37 3.15
C ARG A 80 -5.51 -6.58 2.25
N ARG A 81 -4.84 -6.62 1.08
CA ARG A 81 -4.83 -7.78 0.19
C ARG A 81 -4.34 -9.04 0.92
N ASP A 82 -3.20 -8.94 1.59
CA ASP A 82 -2.57 -10.06 2.29
C ASP A 82 -3.43 -10.53 3.50
N GLY A 83 -4.19 -9.61 4.11
CA GLY A 83 -5.22 -9.92 5.11
C GLY A 83 -6.55 -10.43 4.55
N GLY A 84 -6.66 -10.64 3.23
CA GLY A 84 -7.85 -11.17 2.57
C GLY A 84 -8.97 -10.16 2.36
N ARG A 85 -8.72 -8.86 2.53
CA ARG A 85 -9.68 -7.76 2.35
C ARG A 85 -9.60 -7.21 0.92
N MET A 86 -10.03 -8.02 -0.05
CA MET A 86 -9.85 -7.73 -1.48
C MET A 86 -10.68 -6.52 -1.99
N GLU A 87 -11.84 -6.26 -1.40
CA GLU A 87 -12.64 -5.08 -1.74
C GLU A 87 -11.97 -3.79 -1.24
N ASP A 88 -11.55 -3.76 0.03
CA ASP A 88 -10.81 -2.63 0.59
C ASP A 88 -9.50 -2.38 -0.18
N TYR A 89 -8.76 -3.45 -0.52
CA TYR A 89 -7.57 -3.36 -1.37
C TYR A 89 -7.87 -2.69 -2.72
N ARG A 90 -8.99 -3.06 -3.37
CA ARG A 90 -9.40 -2.47 -4.64
C ARG A 90 -9.72 -0.98 -4.49
N GLU A 91 -10.41 -0.60 -3.42
CA GLU A 91 -10.74 0.80 -3.14
C GLU A 91 -9.47 1.63 -2.91
N ASP A 92 -8.53 1.12 -2.11
CA ASP A 92 -7.24 1.79 -1.90
C ASP A 92 -6.45 1.96 -3.20
N LEU A 93 -6.46 0.96 -4.08
CA LEU A 93 -5.79 1.07 -5.36
C LEU A 93 -6.42 2.14 -6.24
N ILE A 94 -7.75 2.29 -6.23
CA ILE A 94 -8.43 3.35 -6.99
C ILE A 94 -8.00 4.72 -6.46
N ASP A 95 -7.99 4.91 -5.15
CA ASP A 95 -7.56 6.17 -4.53
C ASP A 95 -6.08 6.46 -4.83
N ALA A 96 -5.21 5.46 -4.71
CA ALA A 96 -3.80 5.56 -5.04
C ALA A 96 -3.55 5.85 -6.53
N GLN A 97 -4.37 5.30 -7.44
CA GLN A 97 -4.29 5.61 -8.87
C GLN A 97 -4.59 7.08 -9.14
N VAL A 98 -5.66 7.61 -8.52
CA VAL A 98 -6.05 9.02 -8.66
C VAL A 98 -4.95 9.94 -8.13
N ASP A 99 -4.41 9.64 -6.95
CA ASP A 99 -3.31 10.41 -6.37
C ASP A 99 -2.03 10.32 -7.24
N ALA A 100 -1.69 9.13 -7.75
CA ALA A 100 -0.55 8.95 -8.65
C ALA A 100 -0.65 9.82 -9.90
N ALA A 101 -1.81 9.82 -10.57
CA ALA A 101 -2.07 10.65 -11.74
C ALA A 101 -1.99 12.15 -11.42
N GLN A 102 -2.56 12.59 -10.30
CA GLN A 102 -2.53 14.01 -9.89
C GLN A 102 -1.13 14.46 -9.47
N SER A 103 -0.33 13.53 -8.94
CA SER A 103 1.01 13.79 -8.43
C SER A 103 2.12 13.64 -9.46
N GLY A 104 1.83 13.14 -10.67
CA GLY A 104 2.78 12.94 -11.77
C GLY A 104 3.59 11.64 -11.70
N PHE A 105 3.05 10.61 -11.06
CA PHE A 105 3.66 9.27 -10.97
C PHE A 105 3.14 8.34 -12.08
N ASP A 106 3.36 8.70 -13.34
CA ASP A 106 2.74 8.03 -14.52
C ASP A 106 3.00 6.51 -14.56
N ASP A 107 4.23 6.07 -14.30
CA ASP A 107 4.57 4.64 -14.29
C ASP A 107 3.84 3.87 -13.18
N VAL A 108 3.70 4.49 -12.01
CA VAL A 108 2.98 3.93 -10.86
C VAL A 108 1.49 3.85 -11.16
N GLU A 109 0.92 4.92 -11.75
CA GLU A 109 -0.47 4.95 -12.17
C GLU A 109 -0.79 3.79 -13.12
N VAL A 110 0.08 3.54 -14.10
CA VAL A 110 -0.06 2.43 -15.06
C VAL A 110 -0.03 1.07 -14.35
N ILE A 111 0.92 0.85 -13.43
CA ILE A 111 1.02 -0.40 -12.68
C ILE A 111 -0.24 -0.63 -11.83
N ILE A 112 -0.71 0.40 -11.12
CA ILE A 112 -1.93 0.33 -10.30
C ILE A 112 -3.14 0.03 -11.17
N ARG A 113 -3.30 0.73 -12.30
CA ARG A 113 -4.42 0.52 -13.24
C ARG A 113 -4.48 -0.91 -13.75
N ASP A 114 -3.34 -1.46 -14.12
CA ASP A 114 -3.25 -2.81 -14.66
C ASP A 114 -3.56 -3.86 -13.58
N GLU A 115 -3.15 -3.63 -12.32
CA GLU A 115 -3.52 -4.48 -11.18
C GLU A 115 -5.01 -4.38 -10.84
N ILE A 116 -5.61 -3.19 -10.87
CA ILE A 116 -7.07 -3.02 -10.72
C ILE A 116 -7.81 -3.81 -11.80
N ARG A 117 -7.34 -3.78 -13.05
CA ARG A 117 -7.94 -4.56 -14.15
C ARG A 117 -7.89 -6.05 -13.84
N ARG A 118 -6.72 -6.56 -13.44
CA ARG A 118 -6.52 -7.97 -13.07
C ARG A 118 -7.42 -8.37 -11.91
N LEU A 119 -7.51 -7.54 -10.87
CA LEU A 119 -8.35 -7.78 -9.70
C LEU A 119 -9.84 -7.87 -10.05
N ASN A 120 -10.33 -6.97 -10.91
CA ASN A 120 -11.72 -6.99 -11.37
C ASN A 120 -12.06 -8.27 -12.16
N GLU A 121 -11.10 -8.87 -12.87
CA GLU A 121 -11.29 -10.15 -13.56
C GLU A 121 -11.37 -11.34 -12.57
N ILE A 122 -10.65 -11.25 -11.45
CA ILE A 122 -10.68 -12.25 -10.37
C ILE A 122 -12.00 -12.17 -9.61
N LEU A 123 -12.43 -10.96 -9.21
CA LEU A 123 -13.66 -10.76 -8.40
C LEU A 123 -14.96 -11.05 -9.15
N LYS A 124 -14.93 -11.13 -10.49
CA LYS A 124 -16.08 -11.53 -11.32
C LYS A 124 -16.29 -13.05 -11.41
N LYS A 125 -15.32 -13.85 -10.95
CA LYS A 125 -15.39 -15.32 -10.95
C LYS A 125 -15.92 -15.83 -9.61
#